data_AF-A0A1S1J2R7-F1
#
_entry.id   AF-A0A1S1J2R7-F1
#
_cell.length_a   1.000
_cell.length_b   1.000
_cell.length_c   1.000
_cell.angle_alpha   90.00
_cell.angle_beta   90.00
_cell.angle_gamma   90.00
#
_symmetry.space_group_name_H-M   'P 1'
#
loop_
_entity.id
_entity.type
_entity.pdbx_description
1 polymer ?
#
loop_
_entity_poly.entity_id
_entity_poly.type
_entity_poly.pdbx_seq_one_letter_code
_entity_poly.pdbx_strand_id
1 'polypeptide(L)'
;MKKKNVLIPLFMSVTVLFAMLFQTLHSYEHVYKQLTSKHCEHTYIEGQKQITHSHTVDNNCQICHFTFSTFIPNTFQTYSFLKATVETFSVFFYEKTISVVFKGSLFALRAPPFIR
;
A
#
# COMPACT_ATOMS: atom_id res chain seq x y z
N MET A 1 2.23 -25.31 8.87
CA MET A 1 2.21 -24.62 10.18
C MET A 1 2.79 -23.22 10.01
N LYS A 2 2.00 -22.19 10.35
CA LYS A 2 2.26 -20.77 10.11
C LYS A 2 3.50 -20.29 10.88
N LYS A 3 4.69 -20.34 10.28
CA LYS A 3 5.84 -19.55 10.79
C LYS A 3 5.56 -18.09 10.44
N LYS A 4 4.84 -17.46 11.37
CA LYS A 4 4.36 -16.08 11.30
C LYS A 4 5.58 -15.15 11.21
N ASN A 5 5.51 -14.16 10.32
CA ASN A 5 6.51 -13.11 10.16
C ASN A 5 6.54 -12.20 11.40
N VAL A 6 7.14 -12.66 12.51
CA VAL A 6 7.31 -11.92 13.77
C VAL A 6 8.26 -10.72 13.59
N LEU A 7 9.09 -10.74 12.55
CA LEU A 7 10.03 -9.66 12.24
C LEU A 7 9.32 -8.34 11.91
N ILE A 8 8.16 -8.38 11.24
CA ILE A 8 7.42 -7.18 10.84
C ILE A 8 6.91 -6.39 12.07
N PRO A 9 6.15 -6.99 13.01
CA PRO A 9 5.69 -6.24 14.19
C PRO A 9 6.85 -5.80 15.09
N LEU A 10 7.94 -6.58 15.17
CA LEU A 10 9.14 -6.19 15.91
C LEU A 10 9.78 -4.92 15.30
N PHE A 11 9.96 -4.89 13.98
CA PHE A 11 10.53 -3.74 13.28
C PHE A 11 9.66 -2.49 13.42
N MET A 12 8.34 -2.64 13.33
CA MET A 12 7.40 -1.54 13.56
C MET A 12 7.52 -0.98 14.98
N SER A 13 7.59 -1.85 16.00
CA SER A 13 7.78 -1.44 17.39
C SER A 13 9.09 -0.68 17.61
N VAL A 14 10.19 -1.16 17.03
CA VAL A 14 11.52 -0.51 17.15
C VAL A 14 11.51 0.85 16.46
N THR A 15 10.87 0.96 15.30
CA THR A 15 10.78 2.23 14.55
C THR A 15 10.01 3.28 15.35
N VAL A 16 8.90 2.90 15.98
CA VAL A 16 8.11 3.80 16.84
C VAL A 16 8.95 4.27 18.04
N LEU A 17 9.67 3.36 18.70
CA LEU A 17 10.54 3.70 19.82
C LEU A 17 11.64 4.69 19.41
N PHE A 18 12.26 4.46 18.25
CA PHE A 18 13.31 5.34 17.73
C PHE A 18 12.78 6.74 17.40
N ALA A 19 11.60 6.83 16.78
CA ALA A 19 10.96 8.11 16.49
C ALA A 19 10.69 8.93 17.77
N MET A 20 10.20 8.28 18.83
CA MET A 20 9.96 8.94 20.12
C MET A 20 11.26 9.42 20.77
N LEU A 21 12.33 8.61 20.73
CA LEU A 21 13.61 8.94 21.36
C LEU A 21 14.36 10.06 20.62
N PHE A 22 14.31 10.08 19.28
CA PHE A 22 14.95 11.13 18.51
C PHE A 22 14.31 12.50 18.78
N GLN A 23 12.98 12.52 18.91
CA GLN A 23 12.25 13.74 19.21
C GLN A 23 12.59 14.34 20.59
N THR A 24 12.80 13.50 21.60
CA THR A 24 13.17 13.96 22.95
C THR A 24 14.61 14.49 23.01
N LEU A 25 15.56 13.84 22.34
CA LEU A 25 16.95 14.30 22.27
C LEU A 25 17.06 15.67 21.59
N HIS A 26 16.37 15.86 20.47
CA HIS A 26 16.37 17.14 19.75
C HIS A 26 15.75 18.26 20.60
N SER A 27 14.66 17.95 21.33
CA SER A 27 14.06 18.88 22.27
C SER A 27 15.02 19.28 23.39
N TYR A 28 15.84 18.35 23.89
CA TYR A 28 16.83 18.64 24.94
C TYR A 28 17.95 19.57 24.43
N GLU A 29 18.43 19.37 23.20
CA GLU A 29 19.42 20.27 22.60
C GLU A 29 18.88 21.71 22.47
N HIS A 30 17.62 21.88 22.08
CA HIS A 30 16.99 23.19 22.01
C HIS A 30 16.88 23.86 23.38
N VAL A 31 16.44 23.11 24.40
CA VAL A 31 16.40 23.60 25.79
C VAL A 31 17.81 24.00 26.25
N TYR A 32 18.82 23.16 26.00
CA TYR A 32 20.20 23.47 26.35
C TYR A 32 20.72 24.73 25.66
N LYS A 33 20.43 24.91 24.37
CA LYS A 33 20.77 26.14 23.63
C LYS A 33 20.07 27.37 24.18
N GLN A 34 18.80 27.26 24.56
CA GLN A 34 18.09 28.36 25.21
C GLN A 34 18.73 28.74 26.55
N LEU A 35 19.07 27.76 27.40
CA LEU A 35 19.72 28.02 28.69
C LEU A 35 21.14 28.61 28.55
N THR A 36 21.88 28.20 27.52
CA THR A 36 23.26 28.68 27.29
C THR A 36 23.31 29.97 26.48
N SER A 37 22.28 30.27 25.68
CA SER A 37 22.16 31.54 25.00
C SER A 37 22.00 32.67 26.02
N LYS A 38 22.88 33.68 25.93
CA LYS A 38 22.78 34.84 26.80
C LYS A 38 21.56 35.65 26.40
N HIS A 39 20.57 35.73 27.30
CA HIS A 39 19.47 36.68 27.17
C HIS A 39 20.06 38.08 27.32
N CYS A 40 20.27 38.75 26.19
CA CYS A 40 20.73 40.12 26.18
C CYS A 40 19.53 41.04 26.43
N GLU A 41 19.55 41.76 27.56
CA GLU A 41 18.57 42.79 27.88
C GLU A 41 19.06 44.12 27.29
N HIS A 42 18.47 44.54 26.17
CA HIS A 42 18.87 45.79 25.51
C HIS A 42 18.09 46.94 26.10
N THR A 43 18.78 47.87 26.77
CA THR A 43 18.20 49.18 27.07
C THR A 43 18.16 49.98 25.78
N TYR A 44 16.97 50.32 25.28
CA TYR A 44 16.80 51.07 24.04
C TYR A 44 17.32 52.51 24.22
N ILE A 45 18.36 52.88 23.47
CA ILE A 45 18.89 54.26 23.42
C ILE A 45 18.56 54.84 22.05
N GLU A 46 17.78 55.92 22.01
CA GLU A 46 17.40 56.59 20.77
C GLU A 46 18.63 57.01 19.96
N GLY A 47 18.69 56.58 18.69
CA GLY A 47 19.75 56.94 17.74
C GLY A 47 20.87 55.90 17.57
N GLN A 48 20.96 54.87 18.42
CA GLN A 48 21.95 53.79 18.26
C GLN A 48 21.29 52.49 17.79
N LYS A 49 21.23 52.30 16.46
CA LYS A 49 20.80 51.02 15.86
C LYS A 49 21.91 49.99 16.00
N GLN A 50 21.90 49.19 17.07
CA GLN A 50 22.82 48.07 17.23
C GLN A 50 22.28 46.84 16.47
N ILE A 51 22.96 46.44 15.39
CA ILE A 51 22.61 45.29 14.53
C ILE A 51 23.31 44.01 15.03
N THR A 52 23.32 43.75 16.33
CA THR A 52 24.18 42.68 16.90
C THR A 52 23.47 41.44 17.41
N HIS A 53 22.13 41.37 17.32
CA HIS A 53 21.41 40.13 17.65
C HIS A 53 20.06 40.08 16.93
N SER A 54 19.66 38.88 16.51
CA SER A 54 18.30 38.63 16.02
C SER A 54 17.37 38.39 17.22
N HIS A 55 16.27 39.14 17.30
CA HIS A 55 15.23 38.99 18.33
C HIS A 55 14.33 37.77 18.14
N THR A 56 14.61 36.90 17.18
CA THR A 56 13.82 35.69 16.97
C THR A 56 14.53 34.54 17.64
N VAL A 57 14.29 34.36 18.95
CA VAL A 57 14.43 33.02 19.52
C VAL A 57 13.49 32.15 18.72
N ASP A 58 14.08 31.24 17.97
CA ASP A 58 13.47 30.24 17.11
C ASP A 58 12.68 29.24 17.98
N ASN A 59 11.65 29.72 18.67
CA ASN A 59 10.80 28.95 19.58
C ASN A 59 9.89 27.99 18.82
N ASN A 60 9.88 28.01 17.49
CA ASN A 60 8.96 27.25 16.68
C ASN A 60 9.68 26.13 15.90
N CYS A 61 10.24 25.18 16.63
CA CYS A 61 10.77 23.98 16.02
C CYS A 61 9.63 23.06 15.57
N GLN A 62 9.40 22.95 14.26
CA GLN A 62 8.38 22.08 13.65
C GLN A 62 8.53 20.60 14.04
N ILE A 63 9.75 20.20 14.44
CA ILE A 63 10.08 18.83 14.85
C ILE A 63 9.69 18.59 16.31
N CYS A 64 9.84 19.58 17.20
CA CYS A 64 9.46 19.47 18.61
C CYS A 64 7.96 19.72 18.82
N HIS A 65 7.35 20.57 17.98
CA HIS A 65 5.92 20.89 18.02
C HIS A 65 5.07 19.87 17.25
N PHE A 66 5.21 18.58 17.60
CA PHE A 66 4.30 17.55 17.07
C PHE A 66 2.99 17.56 17.86
N THR A 67 1.87 17.61 17.15
CA THR A 67 0.55 17.39 17.73
C THR A 67 -0.07 16.17 17.07
N PHE A 68 -0.54 15.22 17.89
CA PHE A 68 -1.33 14.11 17.36
C PHE A 68 -2.71 14.66 17.01
N SER A 69 -2.98 14.78 15.71
CA SER A 69 -4.36 14.99 15.26
C SER A 69 -5.17 13.74 15.62
N THR A 70 -6.42 13.95 16.06
CA THR A 70 -7.33 12.86 16.39
C THR A 70 -7.55 11.99 15.16
N PHE A 71 -6.95 10.79 15.16
CA PHE A 71 -7.19 9.79 14.13
C PHE A 71 -8.66 9.35 14.19
N ILE A 72 -9.43 9.62 13.14
CA ILE A 72 -10.80 9.13 13.00
C ILE A 72 -10.70 7.76 12.34
N PRO A 73 -10.95 6.64 13.06
CA PRO A 73 -10.91 5.32 12.46
C PRO A 73 -12.02 5.21 11.42
N ASN A 74 -11.65 5.05 10.15
CA ASN A 74 -12.62 4.79 9.09
C ASN A 74 -13.16 3.37 9.27
N THR A 75 -14.49 3.23 9.38
CA THR A 75 -15.13 1.92 9.47
C THR A 75 -15.05 1.24 8.11
N PHE A 76 -14.22 0.20 8.00
CA PHE A 76 -14.15 -0.62 6.79
C PHE A 76 -15.48 -1.36 6.58
N GLN A 77 -16.21 -1.01 5.53
CA GLN A 77 -17.46 -1.68 5.18
C GLN A 77 -17.13 -3.00 4.47
N THR A 78 -17.46 -4.12 5.12
CA THR A 78 -17.24 -5.45 4.54
C THR A 78 -18.37 -5.79 3.57
N TYR A 79 -18.04 -6.03 2.30
CA TYR A 79 -19.01 -6.50 1.31
C TYR A 79 -19.11 -8.02 1.34
N SER A 80 -20.34 -8.53 1.43
CA SER A 80 -20.61 -9.96 1.32
C SER A 80 -21.16 -10.25 -0.08
N PHE A 81 -20.45 -11.08 -0.85
CA PHE A 81 -20.91 -11.51 -2.16
C PHE A 81 -21.82 -12.73 -2.02
N LEU A 82 -23.06 -12.62 -2.48
CA LEU A 82 -23.97 -13.76 -2.56
C LEU A 82 -23.51 -14.67 -3.70
N LYS A 83 -22.98 -15.85 -3.37
CA LYS A 83 -22.62 -16.86 -4.38
C LYS A 83 -23.90 -17.49 -4.93
N ALA A 84 -24.38 -16.97 -6.06
CA ALA A 84 -25.46 -17.63 -6.81
C ALA A 84 -24.94 -18.98 -7.32
N THR A 85 -25.48 -20.07 -6.77
CA THR A 85 -25.18 -21.42 -7.26
C THR A 85 -26.19 -21.71 -8.36
N VAL A 86 -25.72 -21.68 -9.62
CA VAL A 86 -26.52 -22.12 -10.75
C VAL A 86 -26.28 -23.63 -10.90
N GLU A 87 -27.30 -24.44 -10.62
CA GLU A 87 -27.22 -25.87 -10.88
C GLU A 87 -27.32 -26.10 -12.38
N THR A 88 -26.16 -26.31 -13.02
CA THR A 88 -26.09 -26.70 -14.43
C THR A 88 -26.32 -28.20 -14.53
N PHE A 89 -27.52 -28.63 -14.91
CA PHE A 89 -27.79 -30.02 -15.24
C PHE A 89 -27.02 -30.43 -16.50
N SER A 90 -26.16 -31.44 -16.37
CA SER A 90 -25.45 -32.05 -17.50
C SER A 90 -26.41 -33.00 -18.20
N VAL A 91 -26.88 -32.65 -19.40
CA VAL A 91 -27.68 -33.57 -20.22
C VAL A 91 -26.72 -34.42 -21.05
N PHE A 92 -26.65 -35.72 -20.74
CA PHE A 92 -25.89 -36.69 -21.52
C PHE A 92 -26.79 -37.27 -22.60
N PHE A 93 -26.48 -36.97 -23.86
CA PHE A 93 -27.10 -37.62 -25.02
C PHE A 93 -26.19 -38.74 -25.51
N TYR A 94 -26.77 -39.91 -25.79
CA TYR A 94 -26.08 -40.98 -26.51
C TYR A 94 -26.40 -40.83 -27.99
N GLU A 95 -25.38 -40.63 -28.82
CA GLU A 95 -25.53 -40.72 -30.27
C GLU A 95 -25.08 -42.11 -30.71
N LYS A 96 -25.98 -42.88 -31.32
CA LYS A 96 -25.65 -44.19 -31.88
C LYS A 96 -24.95 -43.95 -33.23
N THR A 97 -23.63 -43.92 -33.22
CA THR A 97 -22.85 -43.83 -34.45
C THR A 97 -22.99 -45.14 -35.25
N ILE A 98 -23.75 -45.09 -36.34
CA ILE A 98 -23.85 -46.20 -37.28
C ILE A 98 -22.57 -46.17 -38.12
N SER A 99 -21.63 -47.05 -37.80
CA SER A 99 -20.45 -47.25 -38.66
C SER A 99 -20.86 -48.06 -39.88
N VAL A 100 -21.17 -47.38 -40.98
CA VAL A 100 -21.44 -48.03 -42.27
C VAL A 100 -20.10 -48.45 -42.88
N VAL A 101 -19.53 -49.55 -42.38
CA VAL A 101 -18.36 -50.18 -43.02
C VAL A 101 -18.85 -50.91 -44.27
N PHE A 102 -18.63 -50.31 -45.44
CA PHE A 102 -18.94 -50.89 -46.73
C PHE A 102 -18.03 -52.09 -47.01
N LYS A 103 -18.56 -53.31 -46.90
CA LYS A 103 -17.84 -54.58 -47.20
C LYS A 103 -17.97 -54.99 -48.67
N GLY A 104 -17.90 -54.04 -49.60
CA GLY A 104 -18.02 -54.29 -51.04
C GLY A 104 -16.86 -53.66 -51.83
N SER A 105 -16.59 -54.19 -53.03
CA SER A 105 -15.67 -53.56 -53.99
C SER A 105 -16.37 -52.37 -54.65
N LEU A 106 -15.83 -51.16 -54.50
CA LEU A 106 -16.27 -49.97 -55.23
C LEU A 106 -15.84 -50.10 -56.71
N PHE A 107 -16.66 -50.80 -57.51
CA PHE A 107 -16.53 -50.74 -58.97
C PHE A 107 -17.09 -49.41 -59.47
N ALA A 108 -16.33 -48.33 -59.30
CA ALA A 108 -16.58 -47.08 -60.00
C ALA A 108 -16.12 -47.20 -61.46
N LEU A 109 -16.78 -48.05 -62.26
CA LEU A 109 -16.64 -48.05 -63.70
C LEU A 109 -17.58 -46.98 -64.28
N ARG A 110 -17.08 -45.74 -64.37
CA ARG A 110 -17.74 -44.65 -65.12
C ARG A 110 -16.79 -43.95 -66.08
N ALA A 111 -15.90 -44.70 -66.73
CA ALA A 111 -15.34 -44.24 -67.99
C ALA A 111 -16.27 -44.71 -69.12
N PRO A 112 -16.91 -43.80 -69.89
CA PRO A 112 -17.71 -44.20 -71.03
C PRO A 112 -16.81 -44.83 -72.12
N PRO A 113 -17.24 -45.93 -72.77
CA PRO A 113 -16.48 -46.51 -73.87
C PRO A 113 -16.43 -45.51 -75.04
N PHE A 114 -15.22 -45.28 -75.58
CA PHE A 114 -14.99 -44.45 -76.76
C PHE A 114 -15.69 -45.09 -77.95
N ILE A 115 -16.61 -44.35 -78.56
CA ILE A 115 -17.40 -44.81 -79.72
C ILE A 115 -16.61 -44.50 -81.00
N ARG A 116 -16.63 -45.45 -81.93
CA ARG A 116 -16.21 -45.27 -83.33
C ARG A 116 -17.35 -44.70 -84.15
#